data_AF-A0A2I0B665-F1
#
_entry.id   AF-A0A2I0B665-F1
#
_cell.length_a   1.000
_cell.length_b   1.000
_cell.length_c   1.000
_cell.angle_alpha   90.00
_cell.angle_beta   90.00
_cell.angle_gamma   90.00
#
_symmetry.space_group_name_H-M   'P 1'
#
loop_
_entity.id
_entity.type
_entity.pdbx_description
1 polymer ?
#
loop_
_entity_poly.entity_id
_entity_poly.type
_entity_poly.pdbx_seq_one_letter_code
_entity_poly.pdbx_strand_id
1 'polypeptide(L)'
;MGLSDKDIVALSGGHTIGPWTFKSFDLGQLLLQRALNGEKAGLLQLPTDKALLSDPVFRPIVEKYATDEDAFFTDYADAHMKLSELG
;
A
#
# COMPACT_ATOMS: atom_id res chain seq x y z
N MET A 1 4.45 -18.04 1.93
CA MET A 1 3.12 -17.60 1.48
C MET A 1 2.95 -17.72 -0.04
N GLY A 2 4.01 -17.71 -0.86
CA GLY A 2 3.85 -17.90 -2.33
C GLY A 2 3.19 -16.70 -3.04
N LEU A 3 3.17 -15.55 -2.38
CA LEU A 3 2.63 -14.30 -2.89
C LEU A 3 3.67 -13.59 -3.77
N SER A 4 3.21 -12.88 -4.78
CA SER A 4 4.05 -12.08 -5.67
C SER A 4 4.40 -10.71 -5.06
N ASP A 5 5.40 -10.04 -5.62
CA ASP A 5 5.78 -8.67 -5.25
C ASP A 5 4.61 -7.69 -5.34
N LYS A 6 3.73 -7.88 -6.33
CA LYS A 6 2.49 -7.12 -6.48
C LYS A 6 1.52 -7.37 -5.32
N ASP A 7 1.35 -8.63 -4.92
CA ASP A 7 0.49 -9.00 -3.81
C ASP A 7 1.02 -8.41 -2.49
N ILE A 8 2.34 -8.36 -2.29
CA ILE A 8 2.98 -7.74 -1.11
C ILE A 8 2.67 -6.25 -1.03
N VAL A 9 2.86 -5.51 -2.14
CA VAL A 9 2.59 -4.07 -2.19
C VAL A 9 1.10 -3.79 -2.00
N ALA A 10 0.23 -4.56 -2.65
CA ALA A 10 -1.22 -4.42 -2.53
C ALA A 10 -1.67 -4.65 -1.07
N LEU A 11 -1.30 -5.78 -0.46
CA LEU A 11 -1.69 -6.12 0.92
C LEU A 11 -1.14 -5.13 1.96
N SER A 12 0.03 -4.54 1.70
CA SER A 12 0.58 -3.47 2.56
C SER A 12 -0.33 -2.22 2.58
N GLY A 13 -1.15 -2.04 1.54
CA GLY A 13 -2.23 -1.05 1.51
C GLY A 13 -3.27 -1.23 2.62
N GLY A 14 -3.38 -2.41 3.24
CA GLY A 14 -4.29 -2.66 4.37
C GLY A 14 -4.05 -1.75 5.58
N HIS A 15 -2.85 -1.17 5.73
CA HIS A 15 -2.52 -0.17 6.75
C HIS A 15 -3.35 1.14 6.67
N THR A 16 -4.15 1.30 5.62
CA THR A 16 -5.09 2.43 5.48
C THR A 16 -6.40 2.24 6.23
N ILE A 17 -6.74 1.01 6.62
CA ILE A 17 -7.99 0.66 7.31
C ILE A 17 -7.66 0.35 8.78
N GLY A 18 -7.71 1.37 9.63
CA GLY A 18 -7.41 1.24 11.06
C GLY A 18 -7.20 2.62 11.72
N PRO A 19 -6.88 2.68 13.03
CA PRO A 19 -6.67 3.94 13.77
C PRO A 19 -5.49 4.81 13.28
N TRP A 20 -4.92 4.46 12.13
CA TRP A 20 -3.72 5.03 11.52
C TRP A 20 -4.02 6.05 10.39
N THR A 21 -5.31 6.40 10.18
CA THR A 21 -5.76 7.41 9.20
C THR A 21 -6.89 8.30 9.75
N PHE A 22 -6.82 9.61 9.52
CA PHE A 22 -7.86 10.60 9.88
C PHE A 22 -8.88 10.85 8.75
N LYS A 23 -8.68 10.25 7.58
CA LYS A 23 -9.57 10.39 6.42
C LYS A 23 -9.60 9.09 5.65
N SER A 24 -10.79 8.51 5.58
CA SER A 24 -11.14 7.42 4.69
C SER A 24 -10.96 7.86 3.24
N PHE A 25 -10.55 6.94 2.36
CA PHE A 25 -10.81 6.98 0.91
C PHE A 25 -9.82 7.70 -0.04
N ASP A 26 -8.49 7.59 0.16
CA ASP A 26 -7.55 7.92 -0.94
C ASP A 26 -6.17 7.24 -0.74
N LEU A 27 -6.12 5.94 -1.00
CA LEU A 27 -5.01 5.04 -0.62
C LEU A 27 -3.74 5.26 -1.44
N GLY A 28 -3.94 5.46 -2.73
CA GLY A 28 -2.89 5.77 -3.66
C GLY A 28 -2.21 7.10 -3.32
N GLN A 29 -3.02 8.16 -3.22
CA GLN A 29 -2.50 9.47 -2.87
C GLN A 29 -1.87 9.47 -1.49
N LEU A 30 -2.35 8.68 -0.52
CA LEU A 30 -1.73 8.60 0.80
C LEU A 30 -0.35 7.96 0.79
N LEU A 31 -0.11 6.88 0.04
CA LEU A 31 1.22 6.27 -0.05
C LEU A 31 2.22 7.17 -0.77
N LEU A 32 1.81 7.82 -1.86
CA LEU A 32 2.66 8.76 -2.58
C LEU A 32 2.83 10.10 -1.85
N GLN A 33 1.80 10.63 -1.18
CA GLN A 33 1.95 11.79 -0.31
C GLN A 33 2.81 11.47 0.91
N ARG A 34 2.75 10.24 1.47
CA ARG A 34 3.66 9.77 2.53
C ARG A 34 5.09 9.65 2.03
N ALA A 35 5.27 9.19 0.79
CA ALA A 35 6.57 9.05 0.12
C ALA A 35 7.21 10.39 -0.23
N LEU A 36 6.43 11.31 -0.80
CA LEU A 36 6.90 12.58 -1.35
C LEU A 36 6.93 13.71 -0.31
N ASN A 37 6.00 13.74 0.65
CA ASN A 37 5.89 14.85 1.62
C ASN A 37 6.54 14.58 2.98
N GLY A 38 7.19 13.43 3.17
CA GLY A 38 7.86 13.07 4.42
C GLY A 38 6.93 12.78 5.60
N GLU A 39 7.50 12.67 6.80
CA GLU A 39 6.75 12.45 8.04
C GLU A 39 5.90 13.69 8.38
N LYS A 40 4.60 13.62 8.10
CA LYS A 40 3.62 14.61 8.59
C LYS A 40 3.20 14.24 10.02
N ALA A 41 3.23 15.23 10.92
CA ALA A 41 2.74 15.07 12.29
C ALA A 41 1.30 14.53 12.29
N GLY A 42 1.10 13.35 12.89
CA GLY A 42 -0.20 12.67 12.97
C GLY A 42 -0.37 11.46 12.02
N LEU A 43 0.59 11.16 11.14
CA LEU A 43 0.59 9.95 10.31
C LEU A 43 1.77 9.05 10.69
N LEU A 44 1.50 7.80 11.09
CA LEU A 44 2.54 6.81 11.34
C LEU A 44 3.06 6.25 10.01
N GLN A 45 4.38 6.17 9.88
CA GLN A 45 5.06 5.44 8.81
C GLN A 45 5.97 4.39 9.43
N LEU A 46 5.71 3.12 9.18
CA LEU A 46 6.57 2.05 9.64
C LEU A 46 7.81 1.94 8.75
N PRO A 47 8.94 1.41 9.26
CA PRO A 47 10.11 1.13 8.44
C PRO A 47 9.80 0.25 7.21
N THR A 48 8.82 -0.66 7.33
CA THR A 48 8.34 -1.50 6.23
C THR A 48 7.62 -0.70 5.15
N ASP A 49 6.86 0.34 5.50
CA ASP A 49 6.22 1.21 4.52
C ASP A 49 7.27 2.02 3.74
N LYS A 50 8.36 2.44 4.40
CA LYS A 50 9.48 3.13 3.75
C LYS A 50 10.28 2.21 2.82
N ALA A 51 10.33 0.92 3.13
CA ALA A 51 11.02 -0.07 2.29
C ALA A 51 10.34 -0.21 0.92
N LEU A 52 9.00 -0.12 0.84
CA LEU A 52 8.24 -0.17 -0.42
C LEU A 52 8.62 0.96 -1.40
N LEU A 53 9.11 2.09 -0.88
CA LEU A 53 9.52 3.26 -1.66
C LEU A 53 10.99 3.21 -2.07
N SER A 54 11.80 2.49 -1.29
CA SER A 54 13.24 2.39 -1.50
C SER A 54 13.59 1.25 -2.46
N ASP A 55 12.72 0.25 -2.57
CA ASP A 55 12.92 -0.90 -3.44
C ASP A 55 12.54 -0.59 -4.90
N PRO A 56 13.42 -0.88 -5.88
CA PRO A 56 13.19 -0.56 -7.28
C PRO A 56 12.07 -1.38 -7.94
N VAL A 57 11.67 -2.52 -7.37
CA VAL A 57 10.59 -3.37 -7.87
C VAL A 57 9.24 -2.93 -7.29
N PHE A 58 9.21 -2.59 -6.00
CA PHE A 58 7.97 -2.15 -5.34
C PHE A 58 7.58 -0.72 -5.70
N ARG A 59 8.55 0.18 -5.85
CA ARG A 59 8.28 1.61 -6.08
C ARG A 59 7.38 1.88 -7.29
N PRO A 60 7.59 1.29 -8.49
CA PRO A 60 6.69 1.51 -9.62
C PRO A 60 5.24 1.04 -9.35
N ILE A 61 5.08 0.00 -8.53
CA ILE A 61 3.76 -0.53 -8.15
C ILE A 61 3.07 0.44 -7.19
N VAL A 62 3.82 0.99 -6.22
CA VAL A 62 3.33 2.04 -5.32
C VAL A 62 2.93 3.29 -6.09
N GLU A 63 3.77 3.74 -7.03
CA GLU A 63 3.48 4.89 -7.90
C GLU A 63 2.25 4.64 -8.79
N LYS A 64 2.06 3.42 -9.31
CA LYS A 64 0.85 3.04 -10.06
C LYS A 64 -0.39 3.15 -9.19
N TYR A 65 -0.41 2.51 -8.03
CA TYR A 65 -1.54 2.58 -7.10
C TYR A 65 -1.79 4.00 -6.61
N ALA A 66 -0.76 4.85 -6.62
CA ALA A 66 -0.89 6.25 -6.31
C ALA A 66 -1.76 7.06 -7.25
N THR A 67 -1.72 6.70 -8.53
CA THR A 67 -2.40 7.40 -9.61
C THR A 67 -3.66 6.68 -10.09
N ASP A 68 -3.80 5.39 -9.76
CA ASP A 68 -4.85 4.50 -10.24
C ASP A 68 -5.41 3.68 -9.08
N GLU A 69 -6.46 4.22 -8.46
CA GLU A 69 -7.13 3.62 -7.31
C GLU A 69 -7.91 2.35 -7.70
N ASP A 70 -8.48 2.29 -8.91
CA ASP A 70 -9.21 1.11 -9.40
C ASP A 70 -8.26 -0.08 -9.60
N ALA A 71 -7.05 0.16 -10.12
CA ALA A 71 -6.02 -0.86 -10.21
C ALA A 71 -5.58 -1.36 -8.83
N PHE A 72 -5.49 -0.45 -7.85
CA PHE A 72 -5.21 -0.86 -6.47
C PHE A 72 -6.31 -1.77 -5.91
N PHE A 73 -7.59 -1.37 -5.99
CA PHE A 73 -8.68 -2.17 -5.43
C PHE A 73 -8.79 -3.55 -6.08
N THR A 74 -8.57 -3.61 -7.39
CA THR A 74 -8.54 -4.88 -8.14
C THR A 74 -7.44 -5.80 -7.62
N ASP A 75 -6.20 -5.29 -7.57
CA ASP A 75 -5.06 -6.09 -7.11
C ASP A 75 -5.14 -6.44 -5.62
N TYR A 76 -5.71 -5.55 -4.80
CA TYR A 76 -5.95 -5.77 -3.37
C TYR A 76 -6.95 -6.90 -3.13
N ALA A 77 -8.07 -6.90 -3.84
CA ALA A 77 -9.08 -7.95 -3.72
C ALA A 77 -8.50 -9.33 -4.08
N ASP A 78 -7.76 -9.41 -5.19
CA ASP A 78 -7.09 -10.63 -5.63
C ASP A 78 -6.06 -11.12 -4.59
N ALA A 79 -5.20 -10.22 -4.10
CA ALA A 79 -4.17 -10.56 -3.13
C ALA A 79 -4.76 -10.98 -1.77
N HIS A 80 -5.82 -10.30 -1.33
CA HIS A 80 -6.50 -10.61 -0.07
C HIS A 80 -7.24 -11.94 -0.14
N MET A 81 -7.87 -12.26 -1.28
CA MET A 81 -8.47 -13.57 -1.53
C MET A 81 -7.41 -14.68 -1.43
N LYS A 82 -6.30 -14.55 -2.17
CA LYS A 82 -5.18 -15.50 -2.09
C LYS A 82 -4.68 -15.67 -0.67
N LEU A 83 -4.49 -14.58 0.07
CA LEU A 83 -4.04 -14.63 1.46
C LEU A 83 -5.04 -15.36 2.36
N SER A 84 -6.34 -15.10 2.20
CA SER A 84 -7.39 -15.73 3.02
C SER A 84 -7.56 -17.23 2.78
N GLU A 85 -7.18 -17.70 1.59
CA GLU A 85 -7.28 -19.10 1.16
C GLU A 85 -5.96 -19.87 1.30
N LEU A 86 -4.92 -19.24 1.88
CA LEU A 86 -3.64 -19.90 2.15
C LEU A 86 -3.75 -20.90 3.31
N GLY A 87 -4.27 -22.09 2.99
CA GLY A 87 -4.20 -23.30 3.81
C GLY A 87 -5.28 -23.42 4.87
#